data_AF-A0A2V9NZF5-F1
#
_entry.id   AF-A0A2V9NZF5-F1
#
_cell.length_a   1.000
_cell.length_b   1.000
_cell.length_c   1.000
_cell.angle_alpha   90.00
_cell.angle_beta   90.00
_cell.angle_gamma   90.00
#
_symmetry.space_group_name_H-M   'P 1'
#
loop_
_entity.id
_entity.type
_entity.pdbx_description
1 polymer ?
#
loop_
_entity_poly.entity_id
_entity_poly.type
_entity_poly.pdbx_seq_one_letter_code
_entity_poly.pdbx_strand_id
1 'polypeptide(L)'
;IPLEDTLEALQQLARGVRRVWARPLIAVTGSAGKTTTKEAIAHVLSTRFRVHKSEGNFNNHFGLPLMLLKLEREHDIAVVELGMSHLGEITQLAHIAQPNTGVITNVAPVHLE
;
A
#
# COMPACT_ATOMS: atom_id res chain seq x y z
N ILE A 1 -19.53 0.01 -18.12
CA ILE A 1 -19.65 1.39 -17.55
C ILE A 1 -18.63 2.23 -18.30
N PRO A 2 -19.05 3.19 -19.13
CA PRO A 2 -18.13 4.14 -19.76
C PRO A 2 -17.45 5.00 -18.68
N LEU A 3 -16.14 5.23 -18.81
CA LEU A 3 -15.33 5.99 -17.85
C LEU A 3 -14.41 6.95 -18.62
N GLU A 4 -14.17 8.13 -18.05
CA GLU A 4 -13.24 9.12 -18.61
C GLU A 4 -11.77 8.73 -18.33
N ASP A 5 -11.49 8.27 -17.11
CA ASP A 5 -10.17 7.76 -16.71
C ASP A 5 -10.33 6.43 -15.93
N THR A 6 -9.75 5.36 -16.49
CA THR A 6 -9.82 4.02 -15.90
C THR A 6 -8.89 3.85 -14.70
N LEU A 7 -7.78 4.58 -14.66
CA LEU A 7 -6.84 4.57 -13.52
C LEU A 7 -7.47 5.28 -12.33
N GLU A 8 -8.08 6.45 -12.54
CA GLU A 8 -8.78 7.16 -11.48
C GLU A 8 -9.93 6.31 -10.93
N ALA A 9 -10.74 5.72 -11.80
CA ALA A 9 -11.83 4.83 -11.39
C ALA A 9 -11.32 3.63 -10.55
N LEU A 10 -10.19 3.03 -10.94
CA LEU A 10 -9.55 1.95 -10.18
C LEU A 10 -9.12 2.42 -8.79
N GLN A 11 -8.49 3.59 -8.68
CA GLN A 11 -8.04 4.16 -7.41
C GLN A 11 -9.22 4.51 -6.50
N GLN A 12 -10.29 5.07 -7.06
CA GLN A 12 -11.51 5.38 -6.31
C GLN A 12 -12.17 4.10 -5.79
N LEU A 13 -12.26 3.05 -6.61
CA LEU A 13 -12.79 1.75 -6.21
C LEU A 13 -11.97 1.12 -5.08
N ALA A 14 -10.64 1.11 -5.24
CA ALA A 14 -9.72 0.59 -4.22
C ALA A 14 -9.84 1.33 -2.89
N ARG A 15 -9.94 2.66 -2.92
CA ARG A 15 -10.19 3.49 -1.73
C ARG A 15 -11.55 3.16 -1.12
N GLY A 16 -12.58 2.92 -1.93
CA GLY A 16 -13.89 2.45 -1.47
C GLY A 16 -13.81 1.12 -0.72
N VAL A 17 -13.14 0.12 -1.31
CA VAL A 17 -12.90 -1.18 -0.68
C VAL A 17 -12.13 -1.04 0.63
N ARG A 18 -11.05 -0.25 0.64
CA ARG A 18 -10.25 0.03 1.83
C ARG A 18 -11.09 0.61 2.98
N ARG A 19 -12.00 1.55 2.68
CA ARG A 19 -12.91 2.17 3.66
C ARG A 19 -13.93 1.20 4.21
N VAL A 20 -14.53 0.38 3.35
CA VAL A 20 -15.50 -0.65 3.77
C VAL A 20 -14.81 -1.74 4.60
N TRP A 21 -13.60 -2.13 4.23
CA TRP A 21 -12.81 -3.12 4.95
C TRP A 21 -12.48 -2.66 6.38
N ALA A 22 -12.20 -1.37 6.58
CA ALA A 22 -12.16 -0.69 7.88
C ALA A 22 -11.25 -1.32 8.96
N ARG A 23 -10.27 -2.14 8.57
CA ARG A 23 -9.30 -2.78 9.48
C ARG A 23 -7.92 -2.10 9.44
N PRO A 24 -7.02 -2.43 10.37
CA PRO A 24 -5.68 -1.85 10.41
C PRO A 24 -4.89 -2.07 9.12
N LEU A 25 -4.28 -1.01 8.60
CA LEU A 25 -3.35 -1.06 7.48
C LEU A 25 -2.06 -0.32 7.84
N ILE A 26 -0.93 -1.01 7.66
CA ILE A 26 0.42 -0.47 7.81
C ILE A 26 0.98 -0.20 6.42
N ALA A 27 1.45 1.02 6.18
CA ALA A 27 2.16 1.40 4.96
C ALA A 27 3.66 1.53 5.24
N VAL A 28 4.48 0.91 4.40
CA VAL A 28 5.94 0.98 4.47
C VAL A 28 6.49 1.76 3.27
N THR A 29 7.35 2.74 3.52
CA THR A 29 8.00 3.54 2.48
C THR A 29 9.43 3.92 2.86
N GLY A 30 10.15 4.58 1.96
CA GLY A 30 11.54 4.99 2.12
C GLY A 30 12.38 4.68 0.88
N SER A 31 13.58 5.26 0.82
CA SER A 31 14.49 5.13 -0.31
C SER A 31 15.00 3.69 -0.50
N ALA A 32 15.22 2.97 0.60
CA ALA A 32 15.70 1.57 0.60
C ALA A 32 15.10 0.76 1.75
N GLY A 33 15.07 -0.57 1.62
CA GLY A 33 14.64 -1.49 2.69
C GLY A 33 13.13 -1.65 2.86
N LYS A 34 12.31 -1.07 1.96
CA LYS A 34 10.84 -1.16 2.00
C LYS A 34 10.35 -2.61 2.00
N THR A 35 10.77 -3.40 1.02
CA THR A 35 10.30 -4.78 0.84
C THR A 35 10.70 -5.66 2.02
N THR A 36 11.97 -5.62 2.44
CA THR A 36 12.44 -6.37 3.61
C THR A 36 11.67 -6.00 4.87
N THR A 37 11.41 -4.71 5.09
CA THR A 37 10.67 -4.23 6.27
C THR A 37 9.21 -4.68 6.23
N LYS A 38 8.54 -4.55 5.08
CA LYS A 38 7.16 -5.05 4.86
C LYS A 38 7.08 -6.55 5.12
N GLU A 39 8.03 -7.33 4.59
CA GLU A 39 8.09 -8.78 4.81
C GLU A 39 8.32 -9.13 6.28
N ALA A 40 9.23 -8.45 6.97
CA ALA A 40 9.49 -8.66 8.40
C ALA A 40 8.26 -8.35 9.26
N ILE A 41 7.61 -7.21 9.03
CA ILE A 41 6.37 -6.82 9.74
C ILE A 41 5.28 -7.87 9.50
N ALA A 42 5.05 -8.24 8.24
CA ALA A 42 4.04 -9.24 7.90
C ALA A 42 4.35 -10.60 8.56
N HIS A 43 5.60 -11.04 8.55
CA HIS A 43 6.01 -12.31 9.16
C HIS A 43 5.72 -12.35 10.66
N VAL A 44 6.08 -11.29 11.40
CA VAL A 44 5.82 -11.21 12.84
C VAL A 44 4.31 -11.16 13.13
N LEU A 45 3.54 -10.36 12.38
CA LEU A 45 2.09 -10.26 12.58
C LEU A 45 1.35 -11.57 12.26
N SER A 46 1.84 -12.35 11.29
CA SER A 46 1.27 -13.65 10.92
C SER A 46 1.33 -14.70 12.04
N THR A 47 2.10 -14.46 13.11
CA THR A 47 2.09 -15.32 14.31
C THR A 47 0.75 -15.29 15.05
N ARG A 48 -0.07 -14.25 14.84
CA ARG A 48 -1.34 -14.03 15.55
C ARG A 48 -2.50 -13.65 14.64
N PHE A 49 -2.24 -13.03 13.49
CA PHE A 49 -3.26 -12.41 12.63
C PHE A 49 -3.24 -13.00 11.23
N ARG A 50 -4.38 -12.96 10.54
CA ARG A 50 -4.45 -13.20 9.09
C ARG A 50 -4.01 -11.95 8.35
N VAL A 51 -2.78 -11.97 7.85
CA VAL A 51 -2.15 -10.79 7.24
C VAL A 51 -2.33 -10.78 5.73
N HIS A 52 -2.90 -9.70 5.20
CA HIS A 52 -2.76 -9.35 3.78
C HIS A 52 -1.48 -8.55 3.58
N LYS A 53 -0.69 -8.83 2.54
CA LYS A 53 0.48 -8.01 2.22
C LYS A 53 0.60 -7.77 0.72
N SER A 54 1.18 -6.63 0.34
CA SER A 54 1.47 -6.38 -1.08
C SER A 54 2.49 -7.39 -1.61
N GLU A 55 2.28 -7.90 -2.82
CA GLU A 55 3.17 -8.84 -3.51
C GLU A 55 4.09 -8.09 -4.48
N GLY A 56 5.30 -8.62 -4.71
CA GLY A 56 6.23 -8.09 -5.71
C GLY A 56 6.43 -6.57 -5.63
N ASN A 57 6.38 -5.90 -6.79
CA ASN A 57 6.54 -4.45 -6.93
C ASN A 57 5.20 -3.71 -7.10
N PHE A 58 4.09 -4.23 -6.54
CA PHE A 58 2.78 -3.58 -6.60
C PHE A 58 2.65 -2.46 -5.55
N ASN A 59 3.49 -1.43 -5.68
CA ASN A 59 3.65 -0.32 -4.72
C ASN A 59 3.40 1.06 -5.33
N ASN A 60 2.98 1.14 -6.61
CA ASN A 60 2.75 2.37 -7.36
C ASN A 60 1.24 2.67 -7.55
N HIS A 61 0.92 3.71 -8.35
CA HIS A 61 -0.44 4.20 -8.59
C HIS A 61 -1.42 3.19 -9.18
N PHE A 62 -0.92 2.09 -9.75
CA PHE A 62 -1.73 1.03 -10.34
C PHE A 62 -1.71 -0.24 -9.48
N GLY A 63 -0.52 -0.65 -9.04
CA GLY A 63 -0.32 -1.85 -8.25
C GLY A 63 -0.94 -1.79 -6.86
N LEU A 64 -0.81 -0.65 -6.17
CA LEU A 64 -1.38 -0.48 -4.84
C LEU A 64 -2.91 -0.62 -4.85
N PRO A 65 -3.68 0.05 -5.75
CA PRO A 65 -5.10 -0.20 -5.90
C PRO A 65 -5.47 -1.67 -6.07
N LEU A 66 -4.78 -2.40 -6.96
CA LEU A 66 -5.05 -3.82 -7.18
C LEU A 66 -4.83 -4.66 -5.92
N MET A 67 -3.83 -4.34 -5.11
CA MET A 67 -3.61 -5.00 -3.83
C MET A 67 -4.71 -4.69 -2.82
N LEU A 68 -5.25 -3.47 -2.79
CA LEU A 68 -6.36 -3.11 -1.91
C LEU A 68 -7.68 -3.80 -2.31
N LEU A 69 -7.90 -4.03 -3.61
CA LEU A 69 -9.07 -4.77 -4.09
C LEU A 69 -9.05 -6.26 -3.69
N LYS A 70 -7.88 -6.80 -3.32
CA LYS A 70 -7.72 -8.15 -2.78
C LYS A 70 -7.97 -8.24 -1.26
N LEU A 71 -8.39 -7.14 -0.62
CA LEU A 71 -8.77 -7.19 0.79
C LEU A 71 -10.03 -8.03 0.98
N GLU A 72 -10.00 -8.91 1.98
CA GLU A 72 -11.07 -9.86 2.28
C GLU A 72 -11.47 -9.73 3.75
N ARG A 73 -12.65 -10.25 4.10
CA ARG A 73 -13.21 -10.16 5.45
C ARG A 73 -12.42 -10.97 6.47
N GLU A 74 -11.66 -11.94 6.00
CA GLU A 74 -10.86 -12.87 6.78
C GLU A 74 -9.53 -12.23 7.18
N HIS A 75 -9.05 -11.22 6.44
CA HIS A 75 -7.82 -10.51 6.74
C HIS A 75 -8.00 -9.61 7.95
N ASP A 76 -7.19 -9.79 8.99
CA ASP A 76 -7.22 -8.99 10.22
C ASP A 76 -6.43 -7.68 10.09
N ILE A 77 -5.36 -7.69 9.30
CA ILE A 77 -4.45 -6.57 9.10
C ILE A 77 -3.81 -6.62 7.71
N ALA A 78 -3.46 -5.45 7.16
CA ALA A 78 -2.78 -5.33 5.89
C ALA A 78 -1.42 -4.63 6.05
N VAL A 79 -0.40 -5.09 5.31
CA VAL A 79 0.93 -4.47 5.24
C VAL A 79 1.28 -4.20 3.78
N VAL A 80 1.28 -2.93 3.38
CA VAL A 80 1.51 -2.53 1.99
C VAL A 80 2.77 -1.71 1.86
N GLU A 81 3.39 -1.79 0.69
CA GLU A 81 4.51 -0.94 0.31
C GLU A 81 4.04 0.25 -0.53
N LEU A 82 4.56 1.45 -0.25
CA LEU A 82 4.37 2.65 -1.06
C LEU A 82 5.71 3.03 -1.72
N GLY A 83 5.78 2.88 -3.03
CA GLY A 83 6.94 3.25 -3.85
C GLY A 83 6.85 4.70 -4.31
N MET A 84 7.99 5.37 -4.48
CA MET A 84 8.06 6.68 -5.12
C MET A 84 9.25 6.74 -6.06
N SER A 85 9.03 7.33 -7.22
CA SER A 85 10.01 7.81 -8.19
C SER A 85 10.06 9.33 -8.20
N HIS A 86 8.93 10.00 -7.93
CA HIS A 86 8.81 11.46 -7.97
C HIS A 86 8.25 12.04 -6.67
N LEU A 87 8.53 13.32 -6.45
CA LEU A 87 8.02 14.06 -5.30
C LEU A 87 6.48 14.09 -5.33
N GLY A 88 5.86 13.78 -4.18
CA GLY A 88 4.41 13.82 -4.02
C GLY A 88 3.68 12.48 -4.21
N GLU A 89 4.34 11.47 -4.79
CA GLU A 89 3.69 10.17 -5.04
C GLU A 89 3.32 9.45 -3.75
N ILE A 90 4.16 9.50 -2.69
CA ILE A 90 3.80 8.94 -1.38
C ILE A 90 2.49 9.53 -0.86
N THR A 91 2.30 10.85 -1.01
CA THR A 91 1.08 11.54 -0.57
C THR A 91 -0.15 11.00 -1.30
N GLN A 92 -0.05 10.83 -2.61
CA GLN A 92 -1.12 10.29 -3.43
C GLN A 92 -1.42 8.82 -3.08
N LEU A 93 -0.38 8.00 -2.93
CA LEU A 93 -0.52 6.58 -2.55
C LEU A 93 -1.11 6.43 -1.13
N ALA A 94 -0.71 7.28 -0.19
CA ALA A 94 -1.29 7.31 1.14
C ALA A 94 -2.76 7.74 1.12
N HIS A 95 -3.15 8.64 0.22
CA HIS A 95 -4.57 9.02 0.03
C HIS A 95 -5.42 7.85 -0.48
N ILE A 96 -4.84 6.99 -1.33
CA ILE A 96 -5.47 5.76 -1.82
C ILE A 96 -5.57 4.71 -0.70
N ALA A 97 -4.45 4.40 -0.03
CA ALA A 97 -4.37 3.31 0.97
C ALA A 97 -4.96 3.65 2.34
N GLN A 98 -5.07 4.93 2.69
CA GLN A 98 -5.54 5.41 3.99
C GLN A 98 -4.95 4.59 5.17
N PRO A 99 -3.60 4.56 5.31
CA PRO A 99 -2.95 3.76 6.34
C PRO A 99 -3.29 4.27 7.74
N ASN A 100 -3.39 3.34 8.68
CA ASN A 100 -3.48 3.66 10.11
C ASN A 100 -2.10 3.95 10.68
N THR A 101 -1.06 3.29 10.15
CA THR A 101 0.33 3.44 10.58
C THR A 101 1.24 3.58 9.37
N GLY A 102 2.13 4.58 9.39
CA GLY A 102 3.19 4.74 8.41
C GLY A 102 4.55 4.33 8.99
N VAL A 103 5.34 3.60 8.21
CA VAL A 103 6.72 3.23 8.52
C VAL A 103 7.62 3.81 7.43
N ILE A 104 8.58 4.65 7.84
CA ILE A 104 9.60 5.22 6.95
C ILE A 104 10.91 4.53 7.31
N THR A 105 11.50 3.80 6.36
CA THR A 105 12.71 3.00 6.59
C THR A 105 13.97 3.87 6.59
N ASN A 106 14.36 4.37 5.41
CA ASN A 106 15.50 5.23 5.19
C ASN A 106 15.09 6.40 4.29
N VAL A 107 15.67 7.57 4.52
CA VAL A 107 15.50 8.77 3.69
C VAL A 107 16.85 9.15 3.14
N ALA A 108 17.09 8.80 1.88
CA ALA A 108 18.30 9.10 1.15
C ALA A 108 17.97 9.70 -0.23
N PRO A 109 18.84 10.56 -0.79
CA PRO A 109 18.68 11.01 -2.16
C PRO A 109 18.74 9.80 -3.09
N VAL A 110 17.64 9.55 -3.79
CA VAL A 110 17.49 8.49 -4.79
C VAL A 110 16.78 9.09 -5.99
N HIS A 111 17.05 8.59 -7.19
CA HIS A 111 16.48 9.10 -8.45
C HIS A 111 16.81 10.59 -8.71
N LEU A 112 18.06 11.00 -8.44
CA LEU A 112 18.58 12.37 -8.67
C LEU A 112 18.90 12.69 -10.14
N GLU A 113 18.45 11.85 -11.08
CA GLU A 113 18.71 12.02 -12.52
C GLU A 113 17.62 12.86 -13.20
#